data_AF-A0A957EBK4-F1
#
_entry.id   AF-A0A957EBK4-F1
#
_cell.length_a   1.000
_cell.length_b   1.000
_cell.length_c   1.000
_cell.angle_alpha   90.00
_cell.angle_beta   90.00
_cell.angle_gamma   90.00
#
_symmetry.space_group_name_H-M   'P 1'
#
loop_
_entity.id
_entity.type
_entity.pdbx_description
1 polymer ?
#
loop_
_entity_poly.entity_id
_entity_poly.type
_entity_poly.pdbx_seq_one_letter_code
_entity_poly.pdbx_strand_id
1 'polypeptide(L)'
;MKRFRTDLLFLLGFLLLPLLLFGSVTLGGKTMLPVDNLYQWAPWSAYASEFGLTQPHNPLISDLIIQNYAWKQFVRETIFARDIPLWNPNLFAGVPFLAAGQHGAYYPFSVLFLILPLANAYGWYTVSQIWLAGALMYVYGRILKLHRPSAFIAGLVFQGGAYLVISAAVFPMISGAVVWLPLLLACVEKVISNQYSVISGQLSVKSEKSNSKTFWWIALGAVALGFQILAGHIEFTIYTLVVMAAYATWRLAANWWQSDNRSRITVHGLPKTAASLAAMVLLGLMLGAVQLVPLYELGQENFRQESASFDEVLSYAFPARRVLTLALPNFFGNPTHHSYTDVFSGEEVALSQNYYGESKTNTE
;
A
#
# COMPACT_ATOMS: atom_id res chain seq x y z
N MET A 1 -20.60 8.45 -25.56
CA MET A 1 -19.77 9.63 -25.21
C MET A 1 -20.17 10.32 -23.90
N LYS A 2 -21.42 10.75 -23.67
CA LYS A 2 -21.80 11.48 -22.43
C LYS A 2 -21.48 10.74 -21.11
N ARG A 3 -21.76 9.43 -21.02
CA ARG A 3 -21.48 8.63 -19.81
C ARG A 3 -19.99 8.57 -19.44
N PHE A 4 -19.13 8.37 -20.43
CA PHE A 4 -17.68 8.32 -20.25
C PHE A 4 -17.11 9.66 -19.77
N ARG A 5 -17.65 10.78 -20.26
CA ARG A 5 -17.28 12.12 -19.77
C ARG A 5 -17.60 12.30 -18.29
N THR A 6 -18.75 11.80 -17.83
CA THR A 6 -19.12 11.89 -16.42
C THR A 6 -18.21 11.04 -15.53
N ASP A 7 -17.89 9.82 -15.94
CA ASP A 7 -16.98 8.95 -15.18
C ASP A 7 -15.56 9.55 -15.12
N LEU A 8 -15.10 10.18 -16.21
CA LEU A 8 -13.83 10.91 -16.24
C LEU A 8 -13.79 12.09 -15.25
N LEU A 9 -14.89 12.84 -15.09
CA LEU A 9 -14.95 13.92 -14.10
C LEU A 9 -14.77 13.41 -12.68
N PHE A 10 -15.36 12.26 -12.33
CA PHE A 10 -15.15 11.64 -11.02
C PHE A 10 -13.70 11.16 -10.84
N LEU A 11 -13.11 10.56 -11.88
CA LEU A 11 -11.71 10.12 -11.86
C LEU A 11 -10.75 11.29 -11.68
N LEU A 12 -10.99 12.43 -12.33
CA LEU A 12 -10.23 13.66 -12.12
C LEU A 12 -10.50 14.27 -10.75
N GLY A 13 -11.74 14.19 -10.26
CA GLY A 13 -12.12 14.67 -8.93
C GLY A 13 -11.33 14.01 -7.80
N PHE A 14 -10.86 12.77 -7.96
CA PHE A 14 -10.01 12.13 -6.96
C PHE A 14 -8.65 12.80 -6.79
N LEU A 15 -8.16 13.60 -7.75
CA LEU A 15 -6.91 14.36 -7.59
C LEU A 15 -7.03 15.48 -6.56
N LEU A 16 -8.25 15.96 -6.25
CA LEU A 16 -8.45 17.08 -5.34
C LEU A 16 -7.88 16.79 -3.95
N LEU A 17 -8.23 15.65 -3.34
CA LEU A 17 -7.75 15.30 -2.00
C LEU A 17 -6.22 15.18 -1.90
N PRO A 18 -5.52 14.35 -2.71
CA PRO A 18 -4.07 14.26 -2.63
C PRO A 18 -3.38 15.59 -2.97
N LEU A 19 -3.90 16.40 -3.89
CA LEU A 19 -3.32 17.72 -4.16
C LEU A 19 -3.57 18.72 -3.03
N LEU A 20 -4.69 18.63 -2.31
CA LEU A 20 -4.92 19.45 -1.11
C LEU A 20 -3.96 19.05 0.02
N LEU A 21 -3.71 17.76 0.21
CA LEU A 21 -2.85 17.25 1.28
C LEU A 21 -1.35 17.40 0.96
N PHE A 22 -0.96 17.17 -0.29
CA PHE A 22 0.44 17.08 -0.73
C PHE A 22 0.83 18.14 -1.79
N GLY A 23 -0.02 19.15 -2.02
CA GLY A 23 0.26 20.24 -2.95
C GLY A 23 1.51 21.03 -2.58
N SER A 24 1.76 21.21 -1.28
CA SER A 24 2.94 21.91 -0.77
C SER A 24 4.25 21.19 -1.09
N VAL A 25 4.24 19.85 -1.14
CA VAL A 25 5.40 19.00 -1.43
C VAL A 25 5.49 18.57 -2.91
N THR A 26 4.59 19.07 -3.75
CA THR A 26 4.62 18.85 -5.21
C THR A 26 4.85 20.14 -5.98
N LEU A 27 4.01 21.14 -5.76
CA LEU A 27 4.05 22.44 -6.43
C LEU A 27 4.60 23.56 -5.52
N GLY A 28 4.54 23.37 -4.20
CA GLY A 28 4.85 24.40 -3.20
C GLY A 28 6.32 24.51 -2.78
N GLY A 29 7.24 23.84 -3.47
CA GLY A 29 8.70 23.93 -3.20
C GLY A 29 9.16 23.29 -1.88
N LYS A 30 8.27 22.61 -1.14
CA LYS A 30 8.64 21.80 0.03
C LYS A 30 8.95 20.36 -0.39
N THR A 31 9.57 19.61 0.50
CA THR A 31 9.80 18.16 0.33
C THR A 31 9.02 17.36 1.36
N MET A 32 8.66 16.13 0.98
CA MET A 32 8.08 15.14 1.88
C MET A 32 9.14 14.51 2.80
N LEU A 33 10.41 14.62 2.44
CA LEU A 33 11.51 14.00 3.16
C LEU A 33 11.70 14.63 4.56
N PRO A 34 11.73 13.83 5.65
CA PRO A 34 12.00 14.33 7.00
C PRO A 34 13.51 14.55 7.19
N VAL A 35 14.05 15.60 6.55
CA VAL A 35 15.49 15.88 6.54
C VAL A 35 16.00 16.27 7.95
N ASP A 36 15.12 16.80 8.80
CA ASP A 36 15.38 17.08 10.21
C ASP A 36 15.81 15.80 10.97
N ASN A 37 15.29 14.63 10.61
CA ASN A 37 15.67 13.37 11.23
C ASN A 37 17.16 13.01 11.04
N LEU A 38 17.84 13.52 10.00
CA LEU A 38 19.27 13.28 9.79
C LEU A 38 20.14 13.88 10.91
N TYR A 39 19.70 15.00 11.49
CA TYR A 39 20.43 15.73 12.52
C TYR A 39 20.44 15.03 13.89
N GLN A 40 19.78 13.87 14.01
CA GLN A 40 19.87 13.03 15.20
C GLN A 40 21.22 12.31 15.33
N TRP A 41 21.96 12.16 14.22
CA TRP A 41 23.21 11.38 14.20
C TRP A 41 24.36 12.15 13.55
N ALA A 42 25.59 11.74 13.90
CA ALA A 42 26.79 12.28 13.28
C ALA A 42 26.86 11.90 11.78
N PRO A 43 27.46 12.75 10.92
CA PRO A 43 28.06 14.04 11.24
C PRO A 43 27.06 15.21 11.36
N TRP A 44 25.81 15.04 10.94
CA TRP A 44 24.83 16.13 10.86
C TRP A 44 24.45 16.72 12.22
N SER A 45 24.45 15.92 13.28
CA SER A 45 24.14 16.39 14.63
C SER A 45 25.03 17.56 15.11
N ALA A 46 26.27 17.66 14.62
CA ALA A 46 27.17 18.76 14.94
C ALA A 46 26.68 20.13 14.42
N TYR A 47 25.83 20.12 13.39
CA TYR A 47 25.29 21.30 12.73
C TYR A 47 23.83 21.58 13.12
N ALA A 48 23.21 20.77 13.98
CA ALA A 48 21.79 20.89 14.32
C ALA A 48 21.43 22.28 14.87
N SER A 49 22.28 22.84 15.74
CA SER A 49 22.11 24.17 16.32
C SER A 49 22.16 25.31 15.29
N GLU A 50 22.95 25.16 14.21
CA GLU A 50 23.04 26.16 13.14
C GLU A 50 21.71 26.31 12.37
N PHE A 51 20.95 25.23 12.28
CA PHE A 51 19.62 25.22 11.65
C PHE A 51 18.47 25.39 12.65
N GLY A 52 18.77 25.68 13.92
CA GLY A 52 17.76 25.80 14.97
C GLY A 52 17.01 24.49 15.27
N LEU A 53 17.62 23.35 14.95
CA LEU A 53 17.05 22.03 15.18
C LEU A 53 17.46 21.54 16.57
N THR A 54 16.51 21.46 17.51
CA THR A 54 16.73 20.90 18.85
C THR A 54 16.28 19.44 18.94
N GLN A 55 15.18 19.11 18.26
CA GLN A 55 14.61 17.77 18.19
C GLN A 55 13.86 17.60 16.86
N PRO A 56 13.83 16.40 16.27
CA PRO A 56 13.06 16.15 15.06
C PRO A 56 11.57 16.35 15.31
N HIS A 57 10.84 16.79 14.29
CA HIS A 57 9.40 16.97 14.40
C HIS A 57 8.69 15.62 14.62
N ASN A 58 9.10 14.59 13.87
CA ASN A 58 8.58 13.24 14.00
C ASN A 58 9.70 12.21 13.77
N PRO A 59 10.25 11.60 14.84
CA PRO A 59 11.33 10.63 14.71
C PRO A 59 10.88 9.30 14.07
N LEU A 60 9.57 8.99 14.08
CA LEU A 60 9.03 7.71 13.60
C LEU A 60 8.99 7.57 12.08
N ILE A 61 9.25 8.65 11.34
CA ILE A 61 9.22 8.64 9.86
C ILE A 61 10.64 8.65 9.25
N SER A 62 11.67 8.40 10.07
CA SER A 62 13.07 8.45 9.68
C SER A 62 13.43 7.50 8.53
N ASP A 63 12.77 6.35 8.43
CA ASP A 63 12.96 5.36 7.35
C ASP A 63 12.82 5.95 5.94
N LEU A 64 12.04 7.02 5.78
CA LEU A 64 11.89 7.66 4.47
C LEU A 64 13.22 8.27 4.00
N ILE A 65 13.98 8.91 4.90
CA ILE A 65 15.24 9.59 4.55
C ILE A 65 16.46 8.67 4.73
N ILE A 66 16.53 7.86 5.78
CA ILE A 66 17.73 7.06 6.07
C ILE A 66 17.81 5.78 5.22
N GLN A 67 16.68 5.31 4.70
CA GLN A 67 16.58 4.05 3.97
C GLN A 67 16.02 4.25 2.56
N ASN A 68 14.77 4.71 2.45
CA ASN A 68 14.08 4.77 1.15
C ASN A 68 14.76 5.76 0.19
N TYR A 69 15.14 6.95 0.67
CA TYR A 69 15.86 7.92 -0.15
C TYR A 69 17.19 7.37 -0.66
N ALA A 70 17.99 6.77 0.22
CA ALA A 70 19.27 6.15 -0.12
C ALA A 70 19.10 5.03 -1.16
N TRP A 71 18.07 4.19 -1.02
CA TRP A 71 17.74 3.16 -2.01
C TRP A 71 17.36 3.74 -3.37
N LYS A 72 16.50 4.77 -3.41
CA LYS A 72 16.11 5.42 -4.68
C LYS A 72 17.30 6.13 -5.33
N GLN A 73 18.17 6.74 -4.54
CA GLN A 73 19.41 7.34 -5.01
C GLN A 73 20.35 6.30 -5.63
N PHE A 74 20.60 5.19 -4.93
CA PHE A 74 21.44 4.11 -5.43
C PHE A 74 20.92 3.51 -6.75
N VAL A 75 19.61 3.22 -6.83
CA VAL A 75 18.97 2.74 -8.06
C VAL A 75 19.17 3.72 -9.21
N ARG A 76 18.95 5.01 -8.94
CA ARG A 76 19.07 6.07 -9.93
C ARG A 76 20.50 6.17 -10.46
N GLU A 77 21.47 6.27 -9.56
CA GLU A 77 22.90 6.40 -9.92
C GLU A 77 23.37 5.19 -10.73
N THR A 78 23.02 3.98 -10.32
CA THR A 78 23.42 2.74 -11.00
C THR A 78 22.82 2.63 -12.40
N ILE A 79 21.52 2.93 -12.56
CA ILE A 79 20.85 2.91 -13.87
C ILE A 79 21.43 3.98 -14.80
N PHE A 80 21.71 5.19 -14.31
CA PHE A 80 22.33 6.24 -15.12
C PHE A 80 23.80 5.93 -15.48
N ALA A 81 24.49 5.15 -14.65
CA ALA A 81 25.78 4.56 -14.98
C ALA A 81 25.68 3.38 -15.98
N ARG A 82 24.48 3.03 -16.44
CA ARG A 82 24.17 1.91 -17.36
C ARG A 82 24.47 0.54 -16.77
N ASP A 83 24.34 0.41 -15.47
CA ASP A 83 24.49 -0.84 -14.75
C ASP A 83 23.16 -1.26 -14.10
N ILE A 84 23.08 -2.54 -13.72
CA ILE A 84 21.92 -3.11 -13.04
C ILE A 84 22.23 -3.14 -11.55
N PRO A 85 21.36 -2.60 -10.66
CA PRO A 85 21.63 -2.50 -9.22
C PRO A 85 21.49 -3.85 -8.48
N LEU A 86 22.24 -4.88 -8.91
CA LEU A 86 22.20 -6.22 -8.35
C LEU A 86 22.78 -6.26 -6.93
N TRP A 87 23.89 -5.56 -6.70
CA TRP A 87 24.63 -5.55 -5.43
C TRP A 87 24.84 -4.12 -4.95
N ASN A 88 24.48 -3.82 -3.70
CA ASN A 88 24.76 -2.52 -3.10
C ASN A 88 25.97 -2.62 -2.17
N PRO A 89 27.13 -2.03 -2.53
CA PRO A 89 28.35 -2.09 -1.73
C PRO A 89 28.35 -1.11 -0.55
N ASN A 90 27.39 -0.18 -0.48
CA ASN A 90 27.36 0.90 0.51
C ASN A 90 26.69 0.49 1.83
N LEU A 91 26.14 -0.72 1.92
CA LEU A 91 25.49 -1.25 3.12
C LEU A 91 26.33 -2.38 3.69
N PHE A 92 26.91 -2.18 4.87
CA PHE A 92 27.78 -3.15 5.55
C PHE A 92 28.93 -3.63 4.63
N ALA A 93 29.10 -4.95 4.46
CA ALA A 93 30.04 -5.55 3.51
C ALA A 93 29.44 -5.76 2.10
N GLY A 94 28.27 -5.16 1.87
CA GLY A 94 27.47 -5.27 0.68
C GLY A 94 26.26 -6.20 0.86
N VAL A 95 25.20 -5.93 0.09
CA VAL A 95 23.95 -6.70 0.12
C VAL A 95 23.40 -6.95 -1.29
N PRO A 96 22.72 -8.09 -1.53
CA PRO A 96 22.05 -8.38 -2.80
C PRO A 96 20.78 -7.52 -2.94
N PHE A 97 21.00 -6.30 -3.43
CA PHE A 97 20.05 -5.20 -3.39
C PHE A 97 18.77 -5.49 -4.19
N LEU A 98 18.90 -5.87 -5.46
CA LEU A 98 17.74 -6.13 -6.32
C LEU A 98 16.92 -7.32 -5.85
N ALA A 99 17.56 -8.30 -5.19
CA ALA A 99 16.87 -9.45 -4.63
C ALA A 99 15.97 -9.08 -3.44
N ALA A 100 16.39 -8.10 -2.61
CA ALA A 100 15.62 -7.66 -1.46
C ALA A 100 14.27 -7.02 -1.82
N GLY A 101 14.16 -6.35 -2.98
CA GLY A 101 12.90 -5.93 -3.59
C GLY A 101 12.13 -4.79 -2.93
N GLN A 102 12.34 -4.52 -1.62
CA GLN A 102 11.63 -3.47 -0.87
C GLN A 102 11.79 -2.07 -1.47
N HIS A 103 12.89 -1.80 -2.16
CA HIS A 103 13.12 -0.54 -2.87
C HIS A 103 12.17 -0.34 -4.07
N GLY A 104 11.44 -1.37 -4.53
CA GLY A 104 10.43 -1.29 -5.58
C GLY A 104 10.96 -0.82 -6.94
N ALA A 105 12.18 -1.24 -7.34
CA ALA A 105 12.80 -0.75 -8.59
C ALA A 105 12.02 -1.18 -9.85
N TYR A 106 11.41 -2.36 -9.82
CA TYR A 106 10.61 -2.87 -10.93
C TYR A 106 9.16 -2.33 -10.96
N TYR A 107 8.73 -1.58 -9.94
CA TYR A 107 7.39 -1.02 -9.92
C TYR A 107 7.23 0.06 -10.99
N PRO A 108 6.19 0.03 -11.85
CA PRO A 108 6.05 0.99 -12.95
C PRO A 108 6.05 2.46 -12.51
N PHE A 109 5.44 2.79 -11.36
CA PHE A 109 5.41 4.17 -10.87
C PHE A 109 6.76 4.62 -10.27
N SER A 110 7.72 3.70 -10.07
CA SER A 110 9.07 4.08 -9.67
C SER A 110 9.81 4.88 -10.75
N VAL A 111 9.31 4.92 -11.99
CA VAL A 111 9.81 5.82 -13.04
C VAL A 111 9.86 7.28 -12.60
N LEU A 112 8.96 7.71 -11.71
CA LEU A 112 8.95 9.07 -11.16
C LEU A 112 10.25 9.40 -10.41
N PHE A 113 10.85 8.43 -9.71
CA PHE A 113 12.12 8.61 -9.00
C PHE A 113 13.33 8.64 -9.94
N LEU A 114 13.19 8.14 -11.17
CA LEU A 114 14.25 8.19 -12.18
C LEU A 114 14.26 9.53 -12.94
N ILE A 115 13.07 10.05 -13.26
CA ILE A 115 12.93 11.24 -14.12
C ILE A 115 12.91 12.56 -13.34
N LEU A 116 12.37 12.59 -12.12
CA LEU A 116 12.28 13.80 -11.30
C LEU A 116 13.46 13.90 -10.32
N PRO A 117 13.81 15.10 -9.83
CA PRO A 117 14.63 15.25 -8.63
C PRO A 117 14.00 14.50 -7.46
N LEU A 118 14.78 13.72 -6.71
CA LEU A 118 14.25 12.81 -5.69
C LEU A 118 13.39 13.53 -4.65
N ALA A 119 13.80 14.71 -4.18
CA ALA A 119 13.05 15.53 -3.23
C ALA A 119 11.60 15.82 -3.71
N ASN A 120 11.40 16.02 -5.02
CA ASN A 120 10.08 16.28 -5.59
C ASN A 120 9.35 14.99 -5.99
N ALA A 121 10.10 13.94 -6.32
CA ALA A 121 9.56 12.67 -6.79
C ALA A 121 8.65 12.01 -5.73
N TYR A 122 9.00 12.09 -4.44
CA TYR A 122 8.18 11.54 -3.36
C TYR A 122 6.79 12.15 -3.29
N GLY A 123 6.68 13.48 -3.40
CA GLY A 123 5.38 14.16 -3.41
C GLY A 123 4.50 13.70 -4.58
N TRP A 124 5.05 13.68 -5.80
CA TRP A 124 4.32 13.26 -6.99
C TRP A 124 3.98 11.77 -6.98
N TYR A 125 4.88 10.94 -6.47
CA TYR A 125 4.61 9.52 -6.27
C TYR A 125 3.44 9.32 -5.32
N THR A 126 3.44 9.97 -4.15
CA THR A 126 2.34 9.88 -3.17
C THR A 126 1.01 10.34 -3.75
N VAL A 127 0.99 11.47 -4.45
CA VAL A 127 -0.23 11.96 -5.14
C VAL A 127 -0.75 10.92 -6.13
N SER A 128 0.16 10.31 -6.92
CA SER A 128 -0.21 9.28 -7.90
C SER A 128 -0.81 8.03 -7.25
N GLN A 129 -0.23 7.54 -6.15
CA GLN A 129 -0.74 6.34 -5.45
C GLN A 129 -2.10 6.60 -4.79
N ILE A 130 -2.26 7.72 -4.08
CA ILE A 130 -3.53 8.06 -3.42
C ILE A 130 -4.65 8.26 -4.46
N TRP A 131 -4.35 8.96 -5.56
CA TRP A 131 -5.29 9.09 -6.68
C TRP A 131 -5.68 7.72 -7.26
N LEU A 132 -4.69 6.84 -7.48
CA LEU A 132 -4.91 5.50 -8.01
C LEU A 132 -5.82 4.68 -7.09
N ALA A 133 -5.62 4.74 -5.77
CA ALA A 133 -6.50 4.11 -4.78
C ALA A 133 -7.97 4.56 -4.95
N GLY A 134 -8.23 5.86 -5.03
CA GLY A 134 -9.57 6.40 -5.21
C GLY A 134 -10.20 5.98 -6.55
N ALA A 135 -9.42 6.08 -7.63
CA ALA A 135 -9.83 5.70 -8.97
C ALA A 135 -10.17 4.19 -9.09
N LEU A 136 -9.33 3.31 -8.55
CA LEU A 136 -9.55 1.86 -8.60
C LEU A 136 -10.73 1.44 -7.72
N MET A 137 -10.90 2.06 -6.56
CA MET A 137 -12.08 1.84 -5.71
C MET A 137 -13.37 2.32 -6.37
N TYR A 138 -13.33 3.44 -7.08
CA TYR A 138 -14.46 3.88 -7.90
C TYR A 138 -14.81 2.86 -8.96
N VAL A 139 -13.83 2.38 -9.73
CA VAL A 139 -14.02 1.33 -10.75
C VAL A 139 -14.66 0.08 -10.13
N TYR A 140 -14.18 -0.34 -8.96
CA TYR A 140 -14.76 -1.46 -8.23
C TYR A 140 -16.23 -1.19 -7.85
N GLY A 141 -16.53 -0.02 -7.28
CA GLY A 141 -17.90 0.38 -6.95
C GLY A 141 -18.82 0.44 -8.18
N ARG A 142 -18.32 0.89 -9.34
CA ARG A 142 -19.05 0.86 -10.61
C ARG A 142 -19.33 -0.58 -11.07
N ILE A 143 -18.38 -1.49 -10.85
CA ILE A 143 -18.52 -2.92 -11.16
C ILE A 143 -19.59 -3.59 -10.28
N LEU A 144 -19.65 -3.20 -9.01
CA LEU A 144 -20.73 -3.57 -8.07
C LEU A 144 -22.08 -2.90 -8.36
N LYS A 145 -22.18 -2.13 -9.46
CA LYS A 145 -23.39 -1.41 -9.90
C LYS A 145 -23.87 -0.32 -8.93
N LEU A 146 -22.99 0.20 -8.06
CA LEU A 146 -23.31 1.38 -7.27
C LEU A 146 -23.62 2.59 -8.16
N HIS A 147 -24.40 3.55 -7.69
CA HIS A 147 -24.55 4.83 -8.39
C HIS A 147 -23.25 5.65 -8.31
N ARG A 148 -23.04 6.60 -9.23
CA ARG A 148 -21.76 7.33 -9.35
C ARG A 148 -21.38 8.08 -8.07
N PRO A 149 -22.29 8.84 -7.42
CA PRO A 149 -21.96 9.47 -6.13
C PRO A 149 -21.53 8.47 -5.05
N SER A 150 -22.19 7.31 -4.92
CA SER A 150 -21.81 6.29 -3.94
C SER A 150 -20.45 5.67 -4.24
N ALA A 151 -20.17 5.35 -5.50
CA ALA A 151 -18.86 4.87 -5.90
C ALA A 151 -17.77 5.94 -5.68
N PHE A 152 -18.11 7.22 -5.85
CA PHE A 152 -17.21 8.34 -5.59
C PHE A 152 -16.90 8.47 -4.10
N ILE A 153 -17.93 8.43 -3.23
CA ILE A 153 -17.76 8.44 -1.77
C ILE A 153 -16.91 7.24 -1.32
N ALA A 154 -17.18 6.04 -1.85
CA ALA A 154 -16.38 4.86 -1.53
C ALA A 154 -14.89 5.06 -1.92
N GLY A 155 -14.64 5.65 -3.09
CA GLY A 155 -13.29 6.02 -3.50
C GLY A 155 -12.64 7.06 -2.59
N LEU A 156 -13.38 8.09 -2.17
CA LEU A 156 -12.89 9.14 -1.26
C LEU A 156 -12.51 8.56 0.10
N VAL A 157 -13.36 7.68 0.66
CA VAL A 157 -13.11 7.02 1.95
C VAL A 157 -11.89 6.11 1.85
N PHE A 158 -11.75 5.33 0.77
CA PHE A 158 -10.60 4.45 0.59
C PHE A 158 -9.29 5.23 0.43
N GLN A 159 -9.26 6.24 -0.44
CA GLN A 159 -8.04 7.04 -0.67
C GLN A 159 -7.67 7.92 0.55
N GLY A 160 -8.66 8.38 1.31
CA GLY A 160 -8.48 9.22 2.50
C GLY A 160 -8.28 8.42 3.79
N GLY A 161 -8.25 7.09 3.72
CA GLY A 161 -8.01 6.24 4.89
C GLY A 161 -6.67 6.59 5.54
N ALA A 162 -6.69 6.89 6.84
CA ALA A 162 -5.51 7.35 7.58
C ALA A 162 -4.29 6.43 7.38
N TYR A 163 -4.53 5.11 7.36
CA TYR A 163 -3.49 4.13 7.07
C TYR A 163 -2.79 4.39 5.73
N LEU A 164 -3.54 4.59 4.64
CA LEU A 164 -2.97 4.80 3.32
C LEU A 164 -2.24 6.15 3.25
N VAL A 165 -2.83 7.21 3.79
CA VAL A 165 -2.23 8.56 3.77
C VAL A 165 -0.92 8.59 4.56
N ILE A 166 -0.89 8.00 5.75
CA ILE A 166 0.30 7.94 6.60
C ILE A 166 1.35 7.00 6.00
N SER A 167 0.94 5.81 5.56
CA SER A 167 1.88 4.84 4.97
C SER A 167 2.48 5.36 3.66
N ALA A 168 1.71 6.08 2.84
CA ALA A 168 2.24 6.73 1.63
C ALA A 168 3.26 7.82 1.96
N ALA A 169 3.19 8.41 3.15
CA ALA A 169 4.15 9.39 3.60
C ALA A 169 5.49 8.84 4.08
N VAL A 170 5.56 7.55 4.42
CA VAL A 170 6.77 6.94 5.00
C VAL A 170 7.32 5.81 4.13
N PHE A 171 6.44 5.00 3.55
CA PHE A 171 6.79 3.77 2.87
C PHE A 171 6.18 3.71 1.46
N PRO A 172 6.92 4.15 0.43
CA PRO A 172 6.47 4.09 -0.96
C PRO A 172 6.04 2.69 -1.43
N MET A 173 6.73 1.65 -0.94
CA MET A 173 6.43 0.25 -1.25
C MET A 173 5.06 -0.21 -0.74
N ILE A 174 4.66 0.24 0.46
CA ILE A 174 3.37 -0.10 1.08
C ILE A 174 2.24 0.55 0.28
N SER A 175 2.33 1.86 0.04
CA SER A 175 1.32 2.58 -0.75
C SER A 175 1.22 2.03 -2.18
N GLY A 176 2.35 1.72 -2.81
CA GLY A 176 2.39 1.10 -4.14
C GLY A 176 1.72 -0.28 -4.19
N ALA A 177 1.71 -1.03 -3.09
CA ALA A 177 1.06 -2.34 -3.01
C ALA A 177 -0.45 -2.23 -2.73
N VAL A 178 -0.84 -1.43 -1.73
CA VAL A 178 -2.22 -1.33 -1.20
C VAL A 178 -3.22 -0.86 -2.26
N VAL A 179 -2.80 0.05 -3.13
CA VAL A 179 -3.67 0.72 -4.11
C VAL A 179 -4.32 -0.24 -5.10
N TRP A 180 -3.72 -1.41 -5.34
CA TRP A 180 -4.20 -2.39 -6.32
C TRP A 180 -5.34 -3.27 -5.82
N LEU A 181 -5.53 -3.37 -4.49
CA LEU A 181 -6.55 -4.23 -3.88
C LEU A 181 -7.96 -4.02 -4.46
N PRO A 182 -8.49 -2.79 -4.61
CA PRO A 182 -9.83 -2.60 -5.17
C PRO A 182 -9.96 -3.11 -6.61
N LEU A 183 -8.93 -2.93 -7.45
CA LEU A 183 -8.94 -3.44 -8.82
C LEU A 183 -8.91 -4.96 -8.85
N LEU A 184 -8.14 -5.59 -7.97
CA LEU A 184 -8.09 -7.04 -7.84
C LEU A 184 -9.45 -7.61 -7.43
N LEU A 185 -10.13 -7.01 -6.45
CA LEU A 185 -11.49 -7.38 -6.08
C LEU A 185 -12.49 -7.15 -7.22
N ALA A 186 -12.29 -6.10 -8.01
CA ALA A 186 -13.11 -5.84 -9.19
C ALA A 186 -12.91 -6.89 -10.29
N CYS A 187 -11.68 -7.36 -10.50
CA CYS A 187 -11.37 -8.44 -11.41
C CYS A 187 -11.97 -9.76 -10.93
N VAL A 188 -11.85 -10.09 -9.63
CA VAL A 188 -12.52 -11.26 -9.02
C VAL A 188 -14.03 -11.21 -9.26
N GLU A 189 -14.68 -10.08 -8.95
CA GLU A 189 -16.12 -9.91 -9.15
C GLU A 189 -16.52 -10.08 -10.63
N LYS A 190 -15.70 -9.59 -11.57
CA LYS A 190 -15.96 -9.75 -13.00
C LYS A 190 -15.72 -11.16 -13.49
N VAL A 191 -14.68 -11.85 -13.03
CA VAL A 191 -14.43 -13.25 -13.36
C VAL A 191 -15.59 -14.11 -12.89
N ILE A 192 -16.07 -13.91 -11.66
CA ILE A 192 -17.23 -14.62 -11.12
C ILE A 192 -18.49 -14.24 -11.91
N SER A 193 -18.86 -12.95 -11.94
CA SER A 193 -20.13 -12.50 -12.56
C SER A 193 -20.22 -12.74 -14.07
N ASN A 194 -19.11 -12.91 -14.78
CA ASN A 194 -19.16 -13.28 -16.19
C ASN A 194 -19.58 -14.75 -16.39
N GLN A 195 -19.30 -15.63 -15.43
CA GLN A 195 -19.62 -17.07 -15.52
C GLN A 195 -21.07 -17.39 -15.14
N TYR A 196 -21.72 -16.50 -14.39
CA TYR A 196 -23.11 -16.62 -13.99
C TYR A 196 -24.00 -15.59 -14.71
N SER A 197 -25.28 -15.91 -14.90
CA SER A 197 -26.30 -15.01 -15.43
C SER A 197 -27.55 -15.10 -14.56
N VAL A 198 -28.24 -13.98 -14.40
CA VAL A 198 -29.59 -13.98 -13.85
C VAL A 198 -30.57 -13.96 -15.02
N ILE A 199 -31.35 -15.03 -15.18
CA ILE A 199 -32.41 -15.15 -16.19
C ILE A 199 -33.72 -15.26 -15.42
N SER A 200 -34.70 -14.39 -15.72
CA SER A 200 -36.02 -14.38 -15.03
C SER A 200 -35.92 -14.36 -13.50
N GLY A 201 -34.96 -13.62 -12.94
CA GLY A 201 -34.72 -13.53 -11.49
C GLY A 201 -33.93 -14.70 -10.89
N GLN A 202 -33.61 -15.72 -11.68
CA GLN A 202 -32.92 -16.94 -11.22
C GLN A 202 -31.46 -16.98 -11.69
N LEU A 203 -30.55 -17.40 -10.80
CA LEU A 203 -29.13 -17.51 -11.11
C LEU A 203 -28.80 -18.85 -11.81
N SER A 204 -28.23 -18.78 -13.01
CA SER A 204 -27.82 -19.92 -13.84
C SER A 204 -26.40 -19.74 -14.41
N VAL A 205 -25.73 -20.85 -14.73
CA VAL A 205 -24.37 -20.86 -15.31
C VAL A 205 -24.44 -20.56 -16.81
N LYS A 206 -23.61 -19.62 -17.31
CA LYS A 206 -23.58 -19.28 -18.74
C LYS A 206 -22.94 -20.38 -19.59
N SER A 207 -23.42 -20.51 -20.83
CA SER A 207 -22.83 -21.37 -21.86
C SER A 207 -21.45 -20.86 -22.30
N GLU A 208 -20.57 -21.78 -22.69
CA GLU A 208 -19.15 -21.55 -23.00
C GLU A 208 -18.88 -20.47 -24.06
N LYS A 209 -19.74 -20.38 -25.09
CA LYS A 209 -19.58 -19.41 -26.18
C LYS A 209 -19.70 -17.93 -25.75
N SER A 210 -20.18 -17.64 -24.53
CA SER A 210 -20.42 -16.26 -24.05
C SER A 210 -19.25 -15.65 -23.25
N ASN A 211 -18.21 -16.43 -22.92
CA ASN A 211 -17.19 -16.05 -21.93
C ASN A 211 -15.95 -15.31 -22.47
N SER A 212 -15.98 -14.80 -23.70
CA SER A 212 -14.82 -14.12 -24.33
C SER A 212 -14.23 -12.96 -23.50
N LYS A 213 -15.04 -12.32 -22.64
CA LYS A 213 -14.59 -11.19 -21.81
C LYS A 213 -13.87 -11.61 -20.52
N THR A 214 -14.01 -12.85 -20.05
CA THR A 214 -13.39 -13.30 -18.80
C THR A 214 -11.87 -13.29 -18.89
N PHE A 215 -11.32 -13.67 -20.05
CA PHE A 215 -9.88 -13.64 -20.32
C PHE A 215 -9.25 -12.27 -20.03
N TRP A 216 -9.89 -11.18 -20.46
CA TRP A 216 -9.37 -9.83 -20.23
C TRP A 216 -9.34 -9.43 -18.75
N TRP A 217 -10.30 -9.93 -17.95
CA TRP A 217 -10.31 -9.69 -16.50
C TRP A 217 -9.27 -10.54 -15.76
N ILE A 218 -9.01 -11.77 -16.24
CA ILE A 218 -7.90 -12.59 -15.77
C ILE A 218 -6.56 -11.88 -16.05
N ALA A 219 -6.36 -11.41 -17.29
CA ALA A 219 -5.14 -10.71 -17.68
C ALA A 219 -4.95 -9.41 -16.89
N LEU A 220 -6.01 -8.59 -16.74
CA LEU A 220 -5.95 -7.35 -15.97
C LEU A 220 -5.66 -7.61 -14.49
N GLY A 221 -6.31 -8.62 -13.90
CA GLY A 221 -6.05 -9.01 -12.50
C GLY A 221 -4.64 -9.55 -12.29
N ALA A 222 -4.13 -10.34 -13.24
CA ALA A 222 -2.75 -10.83 -13.21
C ALA A 222 -1.74 -9.68 -13.28
N VAL A 223 -1.94 -8.72 -14.19
CA VAL A 223 -1.07 -7.53 -14.29
C VAL A 223 -1.14 -6.69 -13.02
N ALA A 224 -2.33 -6.46 -12.47
CA ALA A 224 -2.50 -5.71 -11.23
C ALA A 224 -1.78 -6.40 -10.05
N LEU A 225 -1.89 -7.72 -9.93
CA LEU A 225 -1.19 -8.49 -8.90
C LEU A 225 0.32 -8.46 -9.11
N GLY A 226 0.78 -8.59 -10.36
CA GLY A 226 2.18 -8.43 -10.73
C GLY A 226 2.72 -7.06 -10.31
N PHE A 227 2.03 -5.97 -10.66
CA PHE A 227 2.43 -4.61 -10.26
C PHE A 227 2.45 -4.43 -8.75
N GLN A 228 1.48 -4.98 -8.03
CA GLN A 228 1.48 -4.97 -6.57
C GLN A 228 2.71 -5.69 -5.99
N ILE A 229 3.08 -6.85 -6.54
CA ILE A 229 4.28 -7.59 -6.11
C ILE A 229 5.55 -6.77 -6.40
N LEU A 230 5.64 -6.17 -7.58
CA LEU A 230 6.79 -5.34 -7.98
C LEU A 230 6.91 -4.05 -7.16
N ALA A 231 5.86 -3.63 -6.45
CA ALA A 231 5.94 -2.54 -5.46
C ALA A 231 6.88 -2.86 -4.30
N GLY A 232 7.19 -4.15 -4.06
CA GLY A 232 8.26 -4.57 -3.15
C GLY A 232 7.81 -4.93 -1.74
N HIS A 233 6.51 -5.15 -1.51
CA HIS A 233 6.00 -5.45 -0.16
C HIS A 233 5.22 -6.77 -0.10
N ILE A 234 5.90 -7.82 0.35
CA ILE A 234 5.39 -9.19 0.32
C ILE A 234 4.24 -9.42 1.30
N GLU A 235 4.27 -8.76 2.46
CA GLU A 235 3.24 -8.87 3.49
C GLU A 235 1.88 -8.44 2.95
N PHE A 236 1.83 -7.32 2.22
CA PHE A 236 0.59 -6.85 1.59
C PHE A 236 0.15 -7.71 0.42
N THR A 237 1.08 -8.39 -0.26
CA THR A 237 0.73 -9.41 -1.25
C THR A 237 -0.02 -10.56 -0.58
N ILE A 238 0.48 -11.07 0.55
CA ILE A 238 -0.19 -12.13 1.32
C ILE A 238 -1.57 -11.67 1.79
N TYR A 239 -1.66 -10.48 2.41
CA TYR A 239 -2.94 -9.94 2.88
C TYR A 239 -3.94 -9.78 1.75
N THR A 240 -3.49 -9.33 0.58
CA THR A 240 -4.36 -9.16 -0.58
C THR A 240 -4.85 -10.51 -1.11
N LEU A 241 -3.99 -11.52 -1.19
CA LEU A 241 -4.39 -12.87 -1.59
C LEU A 241 -5.42 -13.46 -0.63
N VAL A 242 -5.24 -13.27 0.69
CA VAL A 242 -6.22 -13.69 1.70
C VAL A 242 -7.56 -12.98 1.51
N VAL A 243 -7.56 -11.66 1.31
CA VAL A 243 -8.79 -10.88 1.09
C VAL A 243 -9.46 -11.28 -0.23
N MET A 244 -8.69 -11.51 -1.30
CA MET A 244 -9.21 -12.01 -2.58
C MET A 244 -9.87 -13.38 -2.43
N ALA A 245 -9.23 -14.32 -1.71
CA ALA A 245 -9.76 -15.64 -1.45
C ALA A 245 -11.04 -15.59 -0.60
N ALA A 246 -11.04 -14.79 0.47
CA ALA A 246 -12.21 -14.60 1.32
C ALA A 246 -13.38 -13.99 0.54
N TYR A 247 -13.13 -12.95 -0.26
CA TYR A 247 -14.13 -12.31 -1.09
C TYR A 247 -14.68 -13.26 -2.18
N ALA A 248 -13.80 -13.99 -2.87
CA ALA A 248 -14.21 -14.98 -3.86
C ALA A 248 -15.08 -16.07 -3.23
N THR A 249 -14.67 -16.59 -2.08
CA THR A 249 -15.40 -17.63 -1.33
C THR A 249 -16.79 -17.14 -0.93
N TRP A 250 -16.88 -15.93 -0.35
CA TRP A 250 -18.15 -15.30 0.00
C TRP A 250 -19.08 -15.16 -1.21
N ARG A 251 -18.56 -14.68 -2.35
CA ARG A 251 -19.34 -14.48 -3.57
C ARG A 251 -19.80 -15.80 -4.18
N LEU A 252 -18.96 -16.83 -4.19
CA LEU A 252 -19.32 -18.16 -4.68
C LEU A 252 -20.36 -18.83 -3.77
N ALA A 253 -20.22 -18.72 -2.45
CA ALA A 253 -21.20 -19.21 -1.48
C ALA A 253 -22.56 -18.50 -1.67
N ALA A 254 -22.57 -17.17 -1.84
CA ALA A 254 -23.78 -16.42 -2.11
C ALA A 254 -24.47 -16.86 -3.42
N ASN A 255 -23.69 -17.06 -4.49
CA ASN A 255 -24.22 -17.54 -5.77
C ASN A 255 -24.78 -18.97 -5.67
N TRP A 256 -24.10 -19.84 -4.93
CA TRP A 256 -24.56 -21.21 -4.68
C TRP A 256 -25.87 -21.22 -3.87
N TRP A 257 -25.97 -20.37 -2.84
CA TRP A 257 -27.17 -20.27 -2.00
C TRP A 257 -28.40 -19.77 -2.78
N GLN A 258 -28.20 -18.80 -3.67
CA GLN A 258 -29.25 -18.18 -4.48
C GLN A 258 -29.67 -18.98 -5.72
N SER A 259 -29.04 -20.13 -5.99
CA SER A 259 -29.35 -20.92 -7.17
C SER A 259 -30.32 -22.06 -6.88
N ASP A 260 -31.36 -22.17 -7.71
CA ASP A 260 -32.31 -23.28 -7.69
C ASP A 260 -31.67 -24.61 -8.12
N ASN A 261 -30.62 -24.57 -8.95
CA ASN A 261 -29.93 -25.76 -9.45
C ASN A 261 -28.49 -25.83 -8.95
N ARG A 262 -28.37 -26.09 -7.63
CA ARG A 262 -27.09 -26.17 -6.92
C ARG A 262 -26.13 -27.18 -7.53
N SER A 263 -26.62 -28.32 -8.00
CA SER A 263 -25.78 -29.37 -8.61
C SER A 263 -25.06 -28.86 -9.87
N ARG A 264 -25.75 -28.11 -10.74
CA ARG A 264 -25.14 -27.54 -11.94
C ARG A 264 -24.07 -26.50 -11.63
N ILE A 265 -24.28 -25.67 -10.60
CA ILE A 265 -23.25 -24.73 -10.11
C ILE A 265 -22.05 -25.49 -9.59
N THR A 266 -22.27 -26.51 -8.76
CA THR A 266 -21.18 -27.29 -8.16
C THR A 266 -20.36 -28.03 -9.21
N VAL A 267 -21.00 -28.65 -10.21
CA VAL A 267 -20.32 -29.49 -11.21
C VAL A 267 -19.66 -28.67 -12.31
N HIS A 268 -20.29 -27.58 -12.78
CA HIS A 268 -19.80 -26.84 -13.94
C HIS A 268 -19.37 -25.39 -13.65
N GLY A 269 -20.01 -24.72 -12.69
CA GLY A 269 -19.72 -23.33 -12.37
C GLY A 269 -18.49 -23.15 -11.49
N LEU A 270 -18.44 -23.86 -10.35
CA LEU A 270 -17.37 -23.75 -9.37
C LEU A 270 -15.99 -24.13 -9.94
N PRO A 271 -15.80 -25.28 -10.62
CA PRO A 271 -14.48 -25.67 -11.10
C PRO A 271 -13.93 -24.69 -12.14
N LYS A 272 -14.79 -24.21 -13.03
CA LYS A 272 -14.42 -23.22 -14.05
C LYS A 272 -14.05 -21.86 -13.44
N THR A 273 -14.80 -21.45 -12.41
CA THR A 273 -14.52 -20.19 -11.71
C THR A 273 -13.23 -20.30 -10.91
N ALA A 274 -13.05 -21.40 -10.17
CA ALA A 274 -11.83 -21.70 -9.44
C ALA A 274 -10.61 -21.74 -10.38
N ALA A 275 -10.71 -22.42 -11.52
CA ALA A 275 -9.63 -22.47 -12.52
C ALA A 275 -9.31 -21.08 -13.08
N SER A 276 -10.32 -20.24 -13.34
CA SER A 276 -10.11 -18.87 -13.83
C SER A 276 -9.44 -17.97 -12.80
N LEU A 277 -9.85 -18.07 -11.54
CA LEU A 277 -9.25 -17.31 -10.43
C LEU A 277 -7.83 -17.80 -10.12
N ALA A 278 -7.61 -19.12 -10.11
CA ALA A 278 -6.29 -19.71 -9.96
C ALA A 278 -5.36 -19.25 -11.10
N ALA A 279 -5.83 -19.28 -12.35
CA ALA A 279 -5.06 -18.77 -13.49
C ALA A 279 -4.69 -17.29 -13.32
N MET A 280 -5.60 -16.45 -12.87
CA MET A 280 -5.32 -15.02 -12.60
C MET A 280 -4.22 -14.84 -11.55
N VAL A 281 -4.30 -15.58 -10.44
CA VAL A 281 -3.30 -15.52 -9.37
C VAL A 281 -1.96 -16.07 -9.84
N LEU A 282 -1.93 -17.26 -10.47
CA LEU A 282 -0.71 -17.88 -10.96
C LEU A 282 0.00 -16.99 -12.00
N LEU A 283 -0.73 -16.43 -12.95
CA LEU A 283 -0.15 -15.50 -13.93
C LEU A 283 0.38 -14.23 -13.26
N GLY A 284 -0.31 -13.70 -12.24
CA GLY A 284 0.19 -12.55 -11.48
C GLY A 284 1.46 -12.86 -10.69
N LEU A 285 1.53 -14.04 -10.05
CA LEU A 285 2.75 -14.52 -9.38
C LEU A 285 3.89 -14.73 -10.39
N MET A 286 3.61 -15.24 -11.59
CA MET A 286 4.60 -15.38 -12.66
C MET A 286 5.13 -14.02 -13.15
N LEU A 287 4.27 -13.02 -13.28
CA LEU A 287 4.69 -11.66 -13.63
C LEU A 287 5.54 -11.02 -12.52
N GLY A 288 5.21 -11.30 -11.26
CA GLY A 288 5.97 -10.87 -10.08
C GLY A 288 7.20 -11.73 -9.78
N ALA A 289 7.40 -12.85 -10.48
CA ALA A 289 8.44 -13.84 -10.17
C ALA A 289 9.86 -13.26 -10.29
N VAL A 290 10.04 -12.28 -11.19
CA VAL A 290 11.30 -11.54 -11.33
C VAL A 290 11.77 -10.88 -10.03
N GLN A 291 10.85 -10.59 -9.11
CA GLN A 291 11.16 -10.08 -7.78
C GLN A 291 10.99 -11.13 -6.68
N LEU A 292 9.96 -11.99 -6.78
CA LEU A 292 9.65 -12.98 -5.73
C LEU A 292 10.69 -14.09 -5.62
N VAL A 293 11.20 -14.60 -6.74
CA VAL A 293 12.16 -15.72 -6.72
C VAL A 293 13.47 -15.30 -6.06
N PRO A 294 14.13 -14.19 -6.47
CA PRO A 294 15.34 -13.73 -5.80
C PRO A 294 15.11 -13.34 -4.33
N LEU A 295 13.94 -12.77 -4.00
CA LEU A 295 13.59 -12.44 -2.62
C LEU A 295 13.49 -13.70 -1.75
N TYR A 296 12.90 -14.77 -2.29
CA TYR A 296 12.78 -16.04 -1.58
C TYR A 296 14.14 -16.70 -1.37
N GLU A 297 14.98 -16.75 -2.41
CA GLU A 297 16.36 -17.25 -2.32
C GLU A 297 17.15 -16.48 -1.25
N LEU A 298 17.10 -15.15 -1.29
CA LEU A 298 17.74 -14.30 -0.28
C LEU A 298 17.19 -14.56 1.13
N GLY A 299 15.88 -14.74 1.26
CA GLY A 299 15.24 -15.02 2.55
C GLY A 299 15.69 -16.34 3.18
N GLN A 300 16.08 -17.33 2.37
CA GLN A 300 16.59 -18.63 2.83
C GLN A 300 18.06 -18.61 3.23
N GLU A 301 18.85 -17.64 2.75
CA GLU A 301 20.26 -17.53 3.09
C GLU A 301 20.52 -16.48 4.19
N ASN A 302 19.53 -15.64 4.50
CA ASN A 302 19.67 -14.55 5.43
C ASN A 302 19.63 -15.04 6.89
N PHE A 303 20.48 -14.45 7.74
CA PHE A 303 20.54 -14.68 9.19
C PHE A 303 19.18 -14.56 9.90
N ARG A 304 18.22 -13.86 9.30
CA ARG A 304 16.87 -13.65 9.83
C ARG A 304 15.95 -14.89 9.80
N GLN A 305 16.26 -15.94 9.06
CA GLN A 305 15.38 -17.12 8.96
C GLN A 305 15.16 -17.83 10.31
N GLU A 306 16.15 -17.77 11.21
CA GLU A 306 16.11 -18.43 12.52
C GLU A 306 16.24 -17.44 13.69
N SER A 307 16.12 -16.12 13.43
CA SER A 307 16.53 -15.12 14.41
C SER A 307 15.50 -14.83 15.51
N ALA A 308 14.24 -15.25 15.35
CA ALA A 308 13.18 -14.96 16.32
C ALA A 308 12.27 -16.17 16.54
N SER A 309 12.06 -16.53 17.81
CA SER A 309 11.10 -17.57 18.18
C SER A 309 9.65 -17.05 18.09
N PHE A 310 8.68 -17.94 18.02
CA PHE A 310 7.26 -17.55 18.05
C PHE A 310 6.91 -16.75 19.31
N ASP A 311 7.43 -17.16 20.48
CA ASP A 311 7.20 -16.47 21.75
C ASP A 311 7.82 -15.07 21.76
N GLU A 312 8.98 -14.91 21.14
CA GLU A 312 9.62 -13.61 20.97
C GLU A 312 8.80 -12.70 20.06
N VAL A 313 8.28 -13.21 18.94
CA VAL A 313 7.35 -12.44 18.09
C VAL A 313 6.08 -12.06 18.85
N LEU A 314 5.54 -12.97 19.66
CA LEU A 314 4.35 -12.71 20.48
C LEU A 314 4.63 -11.66 21.57
N SER A 315 5.86 -11.56 22.07
CA SER A 315 6.25 -10.56 23.07
C SER A 315 6.14 -9.12 22.57
N TYR A 316 6.25 -8.91 21.25
CA TYR A 316 6.04 -7.61 20.60
C TYR A 316 4.56 -7.28 20.34
N ALA A 317 3.62 -8.20 20.66
CA ALA A 317 2.20 -7.96 20.47
C ALA A 317 1.71 -6.79 21.32
N PHE A 318 0.88 -5.93 20.74
CA PHE A 318 0.30 -4.82 21.49
C PHE A 318 -0.54 -5.35 22.66
N PRO A 319 -0.38 -4.79 23.87
CA PRO A 319 -1.20 -5.17 25.02
C PRO A 319 -2.66 -4.83 24.77
N ALA A 320 -3.58 -5.62 25.33
CA ALA A 320 -5.03 -5.47 25.09
C ALA A 320 -5.57 -4.05 25.34
N ARG A 321 -4.94 -3.26 26.23
CA ARG A 321 -5.29 -1.85 26.46
C ARG A 321 -5.18 -0.97 25.20
N ARG A 322 -4.32 -1.34 24.24
CA ARG A 322 -4.15 -0.64 22.97
C ARG A 322 -5.32 -0.84 22.01
N VAL A 323 -6.27 -1.75 22.28
CA VAL A 323 -7.51 -1.88 21.47
C VAL A 323 -8.28 -0.55 21.40
N LEU A 324 -8.20 0.28 22.44
CA LEU A 324 -8.80 1.62 22.45
C LEU A 324 -8.27 2.53 21.33
N THR A 325 -7.04 2.31 20.85
CA THR A 325 -6.47 3.15 19.77
C THR A 325 -7.11 2.89 18.41
N LEU A 326 -7.88 1.80 18.25
CA LEU A 326 -8.69 1.59 17.05
C LEU A 326 -9.83 2.62 16.93
N ALA A 327 -10.39 3.06 18.06
CA ALA A 327 -11.44 4.07 18.11
C ALA A 327 -10.88 5.48 18.35
N LEU A 328 -9.83 5.59 19.16
CA LEU A 328 -9.20 6.85 19.59
C LEU A 328 -7.68 6.76 19.35
N PRO A 329 -7.19 7.03 18.12
CA PRO A 329 -5.79 6.79 17.75
C PRO A 329 -4.75 7.41 18.70
N ASN A 330 -5.04 8.60 19.23
CA ASN A 330 -4.15 9.36 20.11
C ASN A 330 -4.51 9.21 21.61
N PHE A 331 -5.26 8.17 22.01
CA PHE A 331 -5.69 7.99 23.40
C PHE A 331 -4.52 7.96 24.40
N PHE A 332 -3.40 7.35 24.01
CA PHE A 332 -2.18 7.29 24.82
C PHE A 332 -1.16 8.40 24.47
N GLY A 333 -1.61 9.46 23.79
CA GLY A 333 -0.76 10.53 23.29
C GLY A 333 -0.34 10.35 21.83
N ASN A 334 0.32 11.37 21.31
CA ASN A 334 0.86 11.42 19.95
C ASN A 334 2.35 11.78 20.03
N PRO A 335 3.26 11.01 19.41
CA PRO A 335 4.70 11.28 19.44
C PRO A 335 5.11 12.60 18.78
N THR A 336 4.22 13.24 18.02
CA THR A 336 4.46 14.59 17.47
C THR A 336 4.00 15.71 18.42
N HIS A 337 3.26 15.39 19.48
CA HIS A 337 2.94 16.34 20.53
C HIS A 337 4.15 16.39 21.46
N HIS A 338 4.95 17.44 21.33
CA HIS A 338 6.11 17.66 22.19
C HIS A 338 5.73 18.37 23.51
N SER A 339 4.51 18.91 23.57
CA SER A 339 3.91 19.56 24.73
C SER A 339 2.41 19.28 24.82
N TYR A 340 1.82 19.48 26.00
CA TYR A 340 0.38 19.61 26.20
C TYR A 340 0.08 20.90 26.97
N THR A 341 -1.07 21.51 26.71
CA THR A 341 -1.54 22.63 27.54
C THR A 341 -2.18 22.07 28.81
N ASP A 342 -1.62 22.40 29.97
CA ASP A 342 -2.25 22.09 31.25
C ASP A 342 -3.52 22.93 31.38
N VAL A 343 -4.66 22.25 31.47
CA VAL A 343 -5.99 22.89 31.51
C VAL A 343 -6.25 23.67 32.80
N PHE A 344 -5.45 23.47 33.86
CA PHE A 344 -5.59 24.18 35.12
C PHE A 344 -4.72 25.43 35.21
N SER A 345 -3.46 25.34 34.76
CA SER A 345 -2.52 26.47 34.77
C SER A 345 -2.54 27.30 33.49
N GLY A 346 -2.97 26.70 32.36
CA GLY A 346 -2.88 27.29 31.03
C GLY A 346 -1.49 27.25 30.40
N GLU A 347 -0.51 26.65 31.08
CA GLU A 347 0.88 26.57 30.60
C GLU A 347 1.08 25.41 29.62
N GLU A 348 1.97 25.58 28.64
CA GLU A 348 2.46 24.47 27.82
C GLU A 348 3.52 23.68 28.58
N VAL A 349 3.20 22.44 28.94
CA VAL A 349 4.11 21.52 29.63
C VAL A 349 4.70 20.56 28.61
N ALA A 350 6.03 20.49 28.55
CA ALA A 350 6.74 19.57 27.67
C ALA A 350 6.51 18.10 28.08
N LEU A 351 6.20 17.23 27.12
CA LEU A 351 5.97 15.80 27.38
C LEU A 351 7.26 15.04 27.73
N SER A 352 8.41 15.66 27.52
CA SER A 352 9.73 15.15 27.91
C SER A 352 9.97 15.20 29.42
N GLN A 353 9.06 15.81 30.20
CA GLN A 353 9.14 15.84 31.66
C GLN A 353 8.01 15.02 32.29
N ASN A 354 8.31 14.27 33.35
CA ASN A 354 7.29 13.61 34.15
C ASN A 354 6.59 14.64 35.08
N TYR A 355 5.58 14.19 35.82
CA TYR A 355 4.85 15.03 36.78
C TYR A 355 5.76 15.72 37.81
N TYR A 356 6.94 15.17 38.08
CA TYR A 356 7.93 15.70 39.02
C TYR A 356 8.97 16.63 38.34
N GLY A 357 8.83 16.94 37.06
CA GLY A 357 9.77 17.77 36.31
C GLY A 357 11.05 17.04 35.87
N GLU A 358 11.13 15.72 36.06
CA GLU A 358 12.29 14.92 35.65
C GLU A 358 12.20 14.56 34.17
N SER A 359 13.32 14.59 33.45
CA SER A 359 13.35 14.14 32.06
C SER A 359 12.96 12.66 31.94
N LYS A 360 11.92 12.38 31.15
CA LYS A 360 11.59 11.02 30.73
C LYS A 360 12.66 10.51 29.78
N THR A 361 13.40 9.49 30.22
CA THR A 361 14.41 8.81 29.39
C THR A 361 13.81 7.72 28.49
N ASN A 362 12.56 7.31 28.73
CA ASN A 362 11.92 6.20 28.04
C ASN A 362 10.62 6.67 27.36
N THR A 363 10.50 6.34 26.08
CA THR A 363 9.36 6.68 25.19
C THR A 363 8.23 5.64 25.22
N GLU A 364 7.93 5.06 26.39
CA GLU A 364 6.75 4.17 26.56
C GLU A 364 5.54 4.85 27.21
#